data_AF-A0A7C2HZI2-F1
#
_entry.id   AF-A0A7C2HZI2-F1
#
_cell.length_a   1.000
_cell.length_b   1.000
_cell.length_c   1.000
_cell.angle_alpha   90.00
_cell.angle_beta   90.00
_cell.angle_gamma   90.00
#
_symmetry.space_group_name_H-M   'P 1'
#
loop_
_entity.id
_entity.type
_entity.pdbx_description
1 polymer ?
#
loop_
_entity_poly.entity_id
_entity_poly.type
_entity_poly.pdbx_seq_one_letter_code
_entity_poly.pdbx_strand_id
1 'polypeptide(L)'
;MGGVGNVPKNAGMTTSKKLFAPRFGFAYRVTENTVIRSGYGITFDPIPFARPLRGMYPSTIAATFVAATPYTWVDTLDKGIPPIPLPDISSGVFPLPPTIDMGPRSPWGGQLNRGYIQSWNFTLERKLVHDIVTSVAYVGTQTVRQIGDRDINAAPPGGGPAGRPLAATQNRRIGANMWDGWMSANYHSLQTAINRQFSRGLFLKGAYTWSKSINLTDETGWTFGLLTNWEPAMRRNRAPSGYDRTHMFTMGFLYELPFGPGKSWARSGPASWLLGGWQTNGAFAAYTGTPFTIFASGAELNMPGTSQTADQVKPGKVKVLGEIGANKAWFDPLAFAQPTGVRFGTTGRNIMRGPGMWNLDLSLFRTFSLSE
;
A
#
# COMPACT_ATOMS: atom_id res chain seq x y z
N MET A 1 9.34 10.03 29.96
CA MET A 1 9.29 11.33 29.25
C MET A 1 10.68 11.93 29.21
N GLY A 2 11.18 12.27 28.01
CA GLY A 2 12.52 12.83 27.90
C GLY A 2 12.60 14.25 28.46
N GLY A 3 13.65 14.54 29.23
CA GLY A 3 13.90 15.87 29.81
C GLY A 3 13.15 16.18 31.09
N VAL A 4 12.52 15.18 31.73
CA VAL A 4 11.83 15.31 33.03
C VAL A 4 12.55 14.44 34.06
N GLY A 5 12.79 14.98 35.26
CA GLY A 5 13.60 14.33 36.28
C GLY A 5 15.01 14.00 35.76
N ASN A 6 15.46 12.78 35.99
CA ASN A 6 16.76 12.27 35.51
C ASN A 6 16.68 11.62 34.12
N VAL A 7 15.55 11.68 33.42
CA VAL A 7 15.39 11.05 32.11
C VAL A 7 16.00 11.93 31.03
N PRO A 8 16.98 11.46 30.24
CA PRO A 8 17.60 12.26 29.19
C PRO A 8 16.58 12.64 28.10
N LYS A 9 16.81 13.73 27.37
CA LYS A 9 15.87 14.24 26.35
C LYS A 9 15.47 13.23 25.28
N ASN A 10 16.36 12.29 24.95
CA ASN A 10 16.10 11.19 24.02
C ASN A 10 15.42 9.97 24.66
N ALA A 11 15.04 10.04 25.95
CA ALA A 11 14.49 8.92 26.72
C ALA A 11 15.37 7.65 26.69
N GLY A 12 16.70 7.81 26.59
CA GLY A 12 17.66 6.71 26.49
C GLY A 12 17.73 6.08 25.09
N MET A 13 16.95 6.57 24.13
CA MET A 13 16.93 6.05 22.78
C MET A 13 18.17 6.46 21.98
N THR A 14 18.70 5.50 21.23
CA THR A 14 19.81 5.75 20.30
C THR A 14 19.41 5.43 18.86
N THR A 15 20.07 6.09 17.92
CA THR A 15 19.98 5.81 16.48
C THR A 15 21.36 5.55 15.94
N SER A 16 21.46 4.82 14.83
CA SER A 16 22.75 4.67 14.14
C SER A 16 23.28 6.05 13.73
N LYS A 17 24.55 6.33 14.09
CA LYS A 17 25.29 7.50 13.60
C LYS A 17 25.88 7.28 12.19
N LYS A 18 25.77 6.07 11.66
CA LYS A 18 26.32 5.66 10.36
C LYS A 18 25.16 5.33 9.44
N LEU A 19 24.60 6.35 8.79
CA LEU A 19 23.56 6.22 7.76
C LEU A 19 24.16 6.57 6.40
N PHE A 20 24.86 5.60 5.81
CA PHE A 20 25.45 5.77 4.48
C PHE A 20 24.43 5.44 3.40
N ALA A 21 24.16 6.38 2.49
CA ALA A 21 23.16 6.28 1.44
C ALA A 21 23.81 6.43 0.05
N PRO A 22 24.55 5.41 -0.44
CA PRO A 22 25.21 5.50 -1.73
C PRO A 22 24.19 5.62 -2.84
N ARG A 23 24.57 6.36 -3.89
CA ARG A 23 23.84 6.43 -5.14
C ARG A 23 24.84 6.38 -6.27
N PHE A 24 24.62 5.47 -7.20
CA PHE A 24 25.43 5.35 -8.41
C PHE A 24 24.50 5.11 -9.59
N GLY A 25 24.95 5.57 -10.75
CA GLY A 25 24.24 5.34 -11.99
C GLY A 25 25.17 5.54 -13.16
N PHE A 26 24.80 4.95 -14.29
CA PHE A 26 25.51 5.14 -15.53
C PHE A 26 24.51 5.31 -16.68
N ALA A 27 24.99 5.98 -17.72
CA ALA A 27 24.32 6.06 -19.00
C ALA A 27 25.35 5.79 -20.08
N TYR A 28 25.02 4.91 -21.02
CA TYR A 28 25.90 4.55 -22.12
C TYR A 28 25.12 4.54 -23.43
N ARG A 29 25.61 5.30 -24.41
CA ARG A 29 25.05 5.34 -25.75
C ARG A 29 25.71 4.24 -26.59
N VAL A 30 25.00 3.13 -26.78
CA VAL A 30 25.48 1.94 -27.52
C VAL A 30 25.56 2.23 -29.02
N THR A 31 24.55 2.93 -29.55
CA THR A 31 24.51 3.44 -30.93
C THR A 31 23.89 4.83 -30.92
N GLU A 32 23.88 5.55 -32.03
CA GLU A 32 23.20 6.85 -32.14
C GLU A 32 21.72 6.80 -31.71
N ASN A 33 21.08 5.64 -31.88
CA ASN A 33 19.66 5.43 -31.61
C ASN A 33 19.39 4.54 -30.40
N THR A 34 20.40 4.14 -29.62
CA THR A 34 20.22 3.20 -28.49
C THR A 34 21.03 3.64 -27.29
N VAL A 35 20.35 3.81 -26.15
CA VAL A 35 20.94 4.21 -24.88
C VAL A 35 20.56 3.20 -23.80
N ILE A 36 21.53 2.81 -22.99
CA ILE A 36 21.32 2.04 -21.77
C ILE A 36 21.51 2.99 -20.59
N ARG A 37 20.62 2.91 -19.60
CA ARG A 37 20.74 3.63 -18.32
C ARG A 37 20.49 2.66 -17.18
N SER A 38 21.20 2.83 -16.09
CA SER A 38 20.94 2.08 -14.86
C SER A 38 21.30 2.94 -13.66
N GLY A 39 20.62 2.71 -12.56
CA GLY A 39 20.93 3.35 -11.30
C GLY A 39 20.58 2.48 -10.12
N TYR A 40 21.26 2.72 -9.02
CA TYR A 40 20.99 2.16 -7.71
C TYR A 40 21.10 3.28 -6.67
N GLY A 41 20.26 3.24 -5.65
CA GLY A 41 20.37 4.14 -4.52
C GLY A 41 19.71 3.61 -3.26
N ILE A 42 20.22 4.07 -2.12
CA ILE A 42 19.58 3.89 -0.82
C ILE A 42 18.92 5.21 -0.39
N THR A 43 17.73 5.10 0.20
CA THR A 43 17.04 6.21 0.86
C THR A 43 16.56 5.74 2.23
N PHE A 44 16.96 6.44 3.29
CA PHE A 44 16.49 6.16 4.65
C PHE A 44 15.08 6.72 4.87
N ASP A 45 14.30 6.01 5.66
CA ASP A 45 12.95 6.43 6.06
C ASP A 45 13.02 7.75 6.86
N PRO A 46 12.42 8.85 6.35
CA PRO A 46 12.44 10.14 7.02
C PRO A 46 11.46 10.23 8.19
N ILE A 47 10.61 9.22 8.42
CA ILE A 47 9.55 9.29 9.45
C ILE A 47 10.19 9.54 10.84
N PRO A 48 9.82 10.64 11.52
CA PRO A 48 10.40 10.95 12.82
C PRO A 48 9.82 10.01 13.88
N PHE A 49 10.69 9.56 14.79
CA PHE A 49 10.25 8.63 15.84
C PHE A 49 9.19 9.24 16.76
N ALA A 50 9.19 10.57 16.88
CA ALA A 50 8.22 11.27 17.71
C ALA A 50 6.78 11.17 17.17
N ARG A 51 6.56 10.81 15.89
CA ARG A 51 5.23 10.84 15.26
C ARG A 51 4.16 10.07 16.06
N PRO A 52 4.33 8.77 16.39
CA PRO A 52 3.34 8.03 17.14
C PRO A 52 3.46 8.19 18.65
N LEU A 53 4.50 8.87 19.15
CA LEU A 53 4.59 9.25 20.56
C LEU A 53 3.71 10.47 20.88
N ARG A 54 3.28 11.21 19.85
CA ARG A 54 2.33 12.31 20.00
C ARG A 54 0.98 11.75 20.45
N GLY A 55 0.45 12.31 21.52
CA GLY A 55 -0.87 11.95 22.02
C GLY A 55 -0.95 10.59 22.71
N MET A 56 0.18 10.03 23.17
CA MET A 56 0.17 8.83 24.03
C MET A 56 0.18 9.18 25.50
N TYR A 57 -0.28 8.25 26.34
CA TYR A 57 -0.17 8.37 27.79
C TYR A 57 1.28 8.66 28.19
N PRO A 58 1.53 9.65 29.06
CA PRO A 58 0.59 10.42 29.87
C PRO A 58 0.21 11.77 29.23
N SER A 59 0.73 12.09 28.05
CA SER A 59 0.50 13.37 27.34
C SER A 59 -0.96 13.53 26.92
N THR A 60 -1.66 12.42 26.74
CA THR A 60 -3.11 12.38 26.51
C THR A 60 -3.66 11.25 27.35
N ILE A 61 -4.79 11.50 28.01
CA ILE A 61 -5.49 10.50 28.81
C ILE A 61 -6.88 10.39 28.22
N ALA A 62 -7.18 9.24 27.63
CA ALA A 62 -8.52 8.92 27.17
C ALA A 62 -9.36 8.46 28.35
N ALA A 63 -10.57 9.02 28.50
CA ALA A 63 -11.58 8.52 29.40
C ALA A 63 -12.75 8.00 28.55
N THR A 64 -13.22 6.79 28.85
CA THR A 64 -14.38 6.21 28.19
C THR A 64 -15.48 6.05 29.24
N PHE A 65 -16.60 6.73 29.00
CA PHE A 65 -17.78 6.68 29.86
C PHE A 65 -18.83 5.84 29.13
N VAL A 66 -19.14 4.66 29.67
CA VAL A 66 -20.07 3.71 29.05
C VAL A 66 -21.32 3.63 29.91
N ALA A 67 -22.49 3.84 29.31
CA ALA A 67 -23.77 3.68 29.99
C ALA A 67 -24.06 2.19 30.21
N ALA A 68 -24.88 1.89 31.22
CA ALA A 68 -25.26 0.50 31.51
C ALA A 68 -25.97 -0.18 30.31
N THR A 69 -26.69 0.60 29.49
CA THR A 69 -27.30 0.14 28.24
C THR A 69 -27.20 1.22 27.14
N PRO A 70 -27.35 0.86 25.85
CA PRO A 70 -27.33 1.83 24.74
C PRO A 70 -28.44 2.90 24.77
N TYR A 71 -29.48 2.69 25.59
CA TYR A 71 -30.66 3.54 25.68
C TYR A 71 -30.69 4.39 26.95
N THR A 72 -29.65 4.33 27.78
CA THR A 72 -29.53 5.09 29.02
C THR A 72 -28.42 6.12 28.91
N TRP A 73 -28.55 7.24 29.61
CA TRP A 73 -27.44 8.18 29.79
C TRP A 73 -26.32 7.54 30.60
N VAL A 74 -25.08 7.99 30.40
CA VAL A 74 -23.94 7.49 31.16
C VAL A 74 -23.98 7.98 32.61
N ASP A 75 -24.31 9.27 32.77
CA ASP A 75 -24.46 9.92 34.07
C ASP A 75 -25.37 11.16 33.93
N THR A 76 -25.72 11.77 35.06
CA THR A 76 -26.55 12.99 35.11
C THR A 76 -25.70 14.26 35.16
N LEU A 77 -26.26 15.40 34.73
CA LEU A 77 -25.52 16.68 34.67
C LEU A 77 -25.03 17.16 36.05
N ASP A 78 -25.75 16.87 37.13
CA ASP A 78 -25.39 17.22 38.51
C ASP A 78 -24.18 16.43 39.05
N LYS A 79 -23.91 15.25 38.48
CA LYS A 79 -22.72 14.44 38.80
C LYS A 79 -21.46 14.96 38.09
N GLY A 80 -21.64 15.70 37.00
CA GLY A 80 -20.55 16.24 36.20
C GLY A 80 -19.73 15.15 35.49
N ILE A 81 -18.56 15.54 34.97
CA ILE A 81 -17.62 14.58 34.37
C ILE A 81 -16.74 14.02 35.50
N PRO A 82 -16.67 12.69 35.68
CA PRO A 82 -15.81 12.10 36.69
C PRO A 82 -14.35 12.58 36.55
N PRO A 83 -13.67 12.89 37.67
CA PRO A 83 -12.29 13.37 37.61
C PRO A 83 -11.39 12.31 36.97
N ILE A 84 -10.57 12.74 36.02
CA ILE A 84 -9.62 11.87 35.32
C ILE A 84 -8.35 11.81 36.17
N PRO A 85 -7.95 10.62 36.68
CA PRO A 85 -6.74 10.50 37.48
C PRO A 85 -5.51 10.82 36.63
N LEU A 86 -4.80 11.88 37.01
CA LEU A 86 -3.55 12.29 36.37
C LEU A 86 -2.39 11.48 36.97
N PRO A 87 -1.47 10.95 36.15
CA PRO A 87 -0.27 10.33 36.67
C PRO A 87 0.68 11.37 37.27
N ASP A 88 1.42 10.97 38.29
CA ASP A 88 2.62 11.70 38.69
C ASP A 88 3.70 11.52 37.61
N ILE A 89 4.10 12.64 37.01
CA ILE A 89 5.08 12.71 35.94
C ILE A 89 6.43 13.27 36.39
N SER A 90 6.56 13.65 37.67
CA SER A 90 7.71 14.39 38.20
C SER A 90 9.06 13.69 37.97
N SER A 91 9.08 12.35 38.06
CA SER A 91 10.27 11.52 37.83
C SER A 91 10.63 11.34 36.35
N GLY A 92 9.71 11.65 35.44
CA GLY A 92 9.80 11.29 34.02
C GLY A 92 9.60 9.80 33.72
N VAL A 93 9.52 8.92 34.72
CA VAL A 93 9.30 7.47 34.58
C VAL A 93 8.11 7.06 35.45
N PHE A 94 7.06 6.56 34.81
CA PHE A 94 5.82 6.15 35.48
C PHE A 94 5.36 4.81 34.90
N PRO A 95 4.68 3.99 35.71
CA PRO A 95 4.11 2.74 35.22
C PRO A 95 3.00 3.03 34.21
N LEU A 96 2.96 2.28 33.11
CA LEU A 96 1.83 2.31 32.19
C LEU A 96 0.69 1.45 32.79
N PRO A 97 -0.50 2.02 33.06
CA PRO A 97 -1.61 1.23 33.59
C PRO A 97 -1.99 0.07 32.64
N PRO A 98 -2.30 -1.12 33.18
CA PRO A 98 -2.54 -2.32 32.38
C PRO A 98 -3.79 -2.24 31.49
N THR A 99 -4.69 -1.29 31.76
CA THR A 99 -5.95 -1.07 31.03
C THR A 99 -5.87 0.06 30.00
N ILE A 100 -4.80 0.87 30.01
CA ILE A 100 -4.67 1.98 29.07
C ILE A 100 -4.10 1.46 27.75
N ASP A 101 -4.93 1.53 26.72
CA ASP A 101 -4.58 1.23 25.32
C ASP A 101 -3.93 2.43 24.63
N MET A 102 -2.85 2.91 25.24
CA MET A 102 -1.97 3.92 24.67
C MET A 102 -0.57 3.38 24.84
N GLY A 103 -0.34 2.21 24.23
CA GLY A 103 0.81 1.32 24.47
C GLY A 103 2.15 2.05 24.58
N PRO A 104 3.16 1.46 25.24
CA PRO A 104 4.46 2.05 25.25
C PRO A 104 5.10 1.81 23.88
N ARG A 105 4.94 2.76 22.95
CA ARG A 105 5.66 2.70 21.67
C ARG A 105 7.13 2.99 21.93
N SER A 106 7.92 1.93 21.93
CA SER A 106 9.35 1.98 22.15
C SER A 106 10.08 1.15 21.09
N PRO A 107 11.33 1.50 20.75
CA PRO A 107 12.16 0.71 19.86
C PRO A 107 12.68 -0.55 20.56
N TRP A 108 13.14 -1.54 19.79
CA TRP A 108 13.71 -2.77 20.33
C TRP A 108 15.00 -2.52 21.11
N GLY A 109 15.01 -2.87 22.40
CA GLY A 109 16.20 -2.74 23.25
C GLY A 109 16.75 -1.30 23.36
N GLY A 110 15.94 -0.26 23.11
CA GLY A 110 16.36 1.13 23.19
C GLY A 110 17.12 1.69 21.98
N GLN A 111 17.41 0.86 20.96
CA GLN A 111 18.03 1.31 19.71
C GLN A 111 16.99 1.29 18.59
N LEU A 112 16.74 2.45 17.99
CA LEU A 112 15.85 2.56 16.82
C LEU A 112 16.55 2.02 15.58
N ASN A 113 15.97 0.96 15.01
CA ASN A 113 16.37 0.42 13.73
C ASN A 113 15.75 1.26 12.61
N ARG A 114 16.57 2.10 11.98
CA ARG A 114 16.09 2.98 10.91
C ARG A 114 15.82 2.18 9.63
N GLY A 115 14.59 2.27 9.13
CA GLY A 115 14.21 1.72 7.85
C GLY A 115 14.87 2.42 6.67
N TYR A 116 15.02 1.69 5.57
CA TYR A 116 15.51 2.24 4.31
C TYR A 116 14.95 1.47 3.12
N ILE A 117 14.96 2.13 1.97
CA ILE A 117 14.55 1.58 0.68
C ILE A 117 15.77 1.56 -0.22
N GLN A 118 16.06 0.40 -0.81
CA GLN A 118 16.97 0.27 -1.92
C GLN A 118 16.15 0.32 -3.21
N SER A 119 16.53 1.17 -4.15
CA SER A 119 15.87 1.30 -5.44
C SER A 119 16.90 1.07 -6.54
N TRP A 120 16.54 0.26 -7.54
CA TRP A 120 17.38 0.04 -8.70
C TRP A 120 16.57 -0.03 -9.99
N ASN A 121 17.20 0.31 -11.10
CA ASN A 121 16.61 0.17 -12.41
C ASN A 121 17.64 -0.18 -13.47
N PHE A 122 17.17 -0.79 -14.54
CA PHE A 122 17.91 -0.98 -15.78
C PHE A 122 16.98 -0.68 -16.94
N THR A 123 17.37 0.27 -17.79
CA THR A 123 16.55 0.80 -18.88
C THR A 123 17.30 0.70 -20.19
N LEU A 124 16.65 0.13 -21.20
CA LEU A 124 17.04 0.19 -22.60
C LEU A 124 16.10 1.14 -23.33
N GLU A 125 16.65 2.20 -23.92
CA GLU A 125 15.91 3.18 -24.73
C GLU A 125 16.38 3.09 -26.18
N ARG A 126 15.42 3.11 -27.11
CA ARG A 126 15.71 3.05 -28.54
C ARG A 126 14.81 3.98 -29.33
N LYS A 127 15.42 4.78 -30.21
CA LYS A 127 14.72 5.45 -31.31
C LYS A 127 14.47 4.44 -32.43
N LEU A 128 13.21 4.27 -32.78
CA LEU A 128 12.70 3.43 -33.85
C LEU A 128 12.37 4.28 -35.09
N VAL A 129 11.86 3.63 -36.13
CA VAL A 129 11.36 4.30 -37.33
C VAL A 129 10.20 5.25 -37.00
N HIS A 130 9.93 6.20 -37.89
CA HIS A 130 8.82 7.15 -37.77
C HIS A 130 8.85 8.01 -36.49
N ASP A 131 10.04 8.35 -35.98
CA ASP A 131 10.21 9.23 -34.81
C ASP A 131 9.63 8.65 -33.50
N ILE A 132 9.44 7.32 -33.46
CA ILE A 132 9.02 6.62 -32.25
C ILE A 132 10.23 6.39 -31.36
N VAL A 133 10.10 6.71 -30.07
CA VAL A 133 11.07 6.40 -29.03
C VAL A 133 10.41 5.44 -28.05
N THR A 134 11.04 4.28 -27.87
CA THR A 134 10.56 3.25 -26.94
C THR A 134 11.59 3.00 -25.86
N SER A 135 11.15 2.88 -24.62
CA SER A 135 12.00 2.45 -23.51
C SER A 135 11.41 1.21 -22.83
N VAL A 136 12.26 0.25 -22.49
CA VAL A 136 11.92 -0.90 -21.65
C VAL A 136 12.81 -0.87 -20.42
N ALA A 137 12.22 -0.87 -19.24
CA ALA A 137 12.91 -0.77 -17.97
C ALA A 137 12.50 -1.89 -17.03
N TYR A 138 13.48 -2.51 -16.36
CA TYR A 138 13.25 -3.24 -15.13
C TYR A 138 13.43 -2.28 -13.96
N VAL A 139 12.44 -2.19 -13.07
CA VAL A 139 12.47 -1.31 -11.89
C VAL A 139 12.18 -2.15 -10.65
N GLY A 140 13.08 -2.09 -9.67
CA GLY A 140 12.99 -2.83 -8.41
C GLY A 140 13.12 -1.91 -7.20
N THR A 141 12.36 -2.20 -6.15
CA THR A 141 12.57 -1.63 -4.82
C THR A 141 12.55 -2.72 -3.76
N GLN A 142 13.41 -2.57 -2.76
CA GLN A 142 13.45 -3.40 -1.56
C GLN A 142 13.39 -2.50 -0.34
N THR A 143 12.29 -2.57 0.38
CA THR A 143 12.13 -1.93 1.69
C THR A 143 12.69 -2.85 2.76
N VAL A 144 13.58 -2.32 3.59
CA VAL A 144 14.27 -3.03 4.66
C VAL A 144 14.03 -2.28 5.97
N ARG A 145 13.58 -3.02 6.99
CA ARG A 145 13.35 -2.50 8.35
C ARG A 145 12.43 -1.27 8.36
N GLN A 146 11.38 -1.26 7.54
CA GLN A 146 10.41 -0.18 7.64
C GLN A 146 9.81 -0.15 9.03
N ILE A 147 9.63 1.07 9.54
CA ILE A 147 9.07 1.25 10.88
C ILE A 147 7.60 0.84 10.86
N GLY A 148 7.17 0.07 11.85
CA GLY A 148 5.75 -0.15 12.07
C GLY A 148 5.43 -0.87 13.38
N ASP A 149 4.14 -0.89 13.74
CA ASP A 149 3.69 -1.40 15.03
C ASP A 149 3.75 -2.94 15.07
N ARG A 150 4.21 -3.48 16.20
CA ARG A 150 4.17 -4.90 16.54
C ARG A 150 3.60 -5.06 17.95
N ASP A 151 2.49 -5.76 18.07
CA ASP A 151 1.94 -6.14 19.37
C ASP A 151 2.79 -7.28 19.97
N ILE A 152 3.67 -6.94 20.90
CA ILE A 152 4.51 -7.93 21.60
C ILE A 152 3.74 -8.73 22.65
N ASN A 153 2.50 -8.35 22.93
CA ASN A 153 1.64 -9.04 23.88
C ASN A 153 0.61 -9.94 23.18
N ALA A 154 0.85 -10.35 21.93
CA ALA A 154 -0.07 -11.17 21.16
C ALA A 154 -0.30 -12.55 21.80
N ALA A 155 -1.56 -12.95 21.96
CA ALA A 155 -1.95 -14.26 22.49
C ALA A 155 -1.80 -15.37 21.43
N PRO A 156 -1.57 -16.64 21.84
CA PRO A 156 -1.68 -17.78 20.94
C PRO A 156 -3.16 -18.09 20.58
N PRO A 157 -3.41 -18.91 19.55
CA PRO A 157 -4.75 -19.43 19.25
C PRO A 157 -5.45 -19.99 20.50
N GLY A 158 -6.69 -19.55 20.74
CA GLY A 158 -7.49 -19.97 21.89
C GLY A 158 -7.17 -19.25 23.21
N GLY A 159 -6.06 -18.51 23.28
CA GLY A 159 -5.59 -17.89 24.52
C GLY A 159 -6.45 -16.73 25.01
N GLY A 160 -7.13 -16.01 24.11
CA GLY A 160 -7.92 -14.83 24.46
C GLY A 160 -7.10 -13.74 25.16
N PRO A 161 -7.77 -12.79 25.84
CA PRO A 161 -7.09 -11.75 26.61
C PRO A 161 -6.21 -12.28 27.76
N ALA A 162 -6.58 -13.42 28.36
CA ALA A 162 -5.86 -14.01 29.49
C ALA A 162 -4.59 -14.78 29.07
N GLY A 163 -4.53 -15.29 27.84
CA GLY A 163 -3.38 -16.00 27.28
C GLY A 163 -2.29 -15.09 26.70
N ARG A 164 -2.43 -13.77 26.86
CA ARG A 164 -1.40 -12.80 26.47
C ARG A 164 -0.18 -12.89 27.41
N PRO A 165 1.08 -12.83 26.93
CA PRO A 165 2.27 -13.01 27.76
C PRO A 165 2.39 -12.07 28.99
N LEU A 166 1.94 -10.82 28.87
CA LEU A 166 1.98 -9.81 29.94
C LEU A 166 0.77 -9.89 30.89
N ALA A 167 -0.20 -10.78 30.63
CA ALA A 167 -1.36 -10.93 31.51
C ALA A 167 -0.97 -11.49 32.88
N ALA A 168 -0.05 -12.47 32.93
CA ALA A 168 0.38 -13.09 34.18
C ALA A 168 1.36 -12.22 34.99
N THR A 169 2.20 -11.43 34.31
CA THR A 169 3.30 -10.67 34.95
C THR A 169 2.94 -9.23 35.27
N GLN A 170 2.06 -8.61 34.47
CA GLN A 170 1.73 -7.18 34.57
C GLN A 170 0.22 -6.93 34.62
N ASN A 171 -0.59 -7.99 34.71
CA ASN A 171 -2.06 -7.93 34.60
C ASN A 171 -2.55 -7.22 33.32
N ARG A 172 -1.72 -7.16 32.26
CA ARG A 172 -2.03 -6.47 31.01
C ARG A 172 -2.65 -7.43 30.00
N ARG A 173 -3.98 -7.39 29.89
CA ARG A 173 -4.80 -8.22 29.00
C ARG A 173 -5.15 -7.57 27.64
N ILE A 174 -4.49 -6.46 27.33
CA ILE A 174 -4.62 -5.71 26.07
C ILE A 174 -3.30 -5.67 25.31
N GLY A 175 -3.31 -5.14 24.08
CA GLY A 175 -2.11 -5.01 23.26
C GLY A 175 -0.98 -4.20 23.92
N ALA A 176 0.26 -4.52 23.58
CA ALA A 176 1.43 -3.71 23.91
C ALA A 176 2.25 -3.54 22.63
N ASN A 177 2.17 -2.37 22.02
CA ASN A 177 2.77 -2.13 20.71
C ASN A 177 4.19 -1.58 20.86
N MET A 178 5.13 -2.28 20.25
CA MET A 178 6.43 -1.71 19.90
C MET A 178 6.35 -1.04 18.54
N TRP A 179 7.15 -0.01 18.33
CA TRP A 179 7.24 0.65 17.02
C TRP A 179 8.72 0.80 16.68
N ASP A 180 9.18 0.02 15.70
CA ASP A 180 10.59 -0.07 15.31
C ASP A 180 10.72 -0.53 13.86
N GLY A 181 11.93 -0.46 13.29
CA GLY A 181 12.22 -0.94 11.95
C GLY A 181 12.41 -2.44 11.89
N TRP A 182 11.36 -3.16 11.48
CA TRP A 182 11.38 -4.62 11.32
C TRP A 182 10.63 -5.11 10.09
N MET A 183 9.79 -4.26 9.47
CA MET A 183 8.99 -4.65 8.33
C MET A 183 9.79 -4.69 7.02
N SER A 184 9.31 -5.47 6.06
CA SER A 184 9.90 -5.59 4.74
C SER A 184 8.83 -5.57 3.65
N ALA A 185 9.16 -4.97 2.52
CA ALA A 185 8.36 -5.00 1.31
C ALA A 185 9.28 -5.04 0.08
N ASN A 186 8.78 -5.53 -1.04
CA ASN A 186 9.52 -5.54 -2.29
C ASN A 186 8.58 -5.33 -3.46
N TYR A 187 9.04 -4.58 -4.45
CA TYR A 187 8.33 -4.31 -5.70
C TYR A 187 9.26 -4.55 -6.87
N HIS A 188 8.76 -5.23 -7.89
CA HIS A 188 9.45 -5.40 -9.16
C HIS A 188 8.50 -5.14 -10.30
N SER A 189 9.00 -4.50 -11.35
CA SER A 189 8.22 -4.24 -12.56
C SER A 189 9.06 -4.26 -13.82
N LEU A 190 8.41 -4.64 -14.91
CA LEU A 190 8.79 -4.33 -16.27
C LEU A 190 7.94 -3.14 -16.73
N GLN A 191 8.57 -2.03 -17.07
CA GLN A 191 7.91 -0.80 -17.51
C GLN A 191 8.32 -0.51 -18.96
N THR A 192 7.34 -0.44 -19.85
CA THR A 192 7.53 -0.07 -21.25
C THR A 192 6.88 1.28 -21.49
N ALA A 193 7.58 2.19 -22.15
CA ALA A 193 7.01 3.44 -22.62
C ALA A 193 7.22 3.59 -24.11
N ILE A 194 6.24 4.15 -24.80
CA ILE A 194 6.30 4.53 -26.21
C ILE A 194 5.96 6.01 -26.32
N ASN A 195 6.80 6.76 -27.00
CA ASN A 195 6.62 8.19 -27.20
C ASN A 195 6.88 8.51 -28.67
N ARG A 196 5.96 9.23 -29.30
CA ARG A 196 6.10 9.79 -30.62
C ARG A 196 5.58 11.20 -30.58
N GLN A 197 6.47 12.17 -30.79
CA GLN A 197 6.07 13.56 -30.98
C GLN A 197 5.16 13.67 -32.20
N PHE A 198 4.32 14.71 -32.25
CA PHE A 198 3.42 14.89 -33.38
C PHE A 198 4.23 15.05 -34.66
N SER A 199 4.12 14.07 -35.55
CA SER A 199 4.86 14.00 -36.82
C SER A 199 3.99 13.27 -37.83
N ARG A 200 3.88 13.81 -39.05
CA ARG A 200 3.12 13.18 -40.14
C ARG A 200 1.69 12.77 -39.73
N GLY A 201 1.01 13.65 -38.98
CA GLY A 201 -0.38 13.46 -38.58
C GLY A 201 -0.62 12.56 -37.37
N LEU A 202 0.40 12.03 -36.70
CA LEU A 202 0.21 11.16 -35.52
C LEU A 202 1.03 11.64 -34.32
N PHE A 203 0.41 11.67 -33.15
CA PHE A 203 1.04 11.75 -31.83
C PHE A 203 0.67 10.49 -31.05
N LEU A 204 1.64 9.94 -30.32
CA LEU A 204 1.46 8.73 -29.53
C LEU A 204 2.22 8.83 -28.22
N LYS A 205 1.56 8.50 -27.12
CA LYS A 205 2.19 8.39 -25.80
C LYS A 205 1.56 7.26 -25.03
N GLY A 206 2.33 6.23 -24.72
CA GLY A 206 1.84 5.07 -23.99
C GLY A 206 2.80 4.59 -22.93
N ALA A 207 2.24 3.98 -21.90
CA ALA A 207 2.98 3.31 -20.85
C ALA A 207 2.31 1.97 -20.51
N TYR A 208 3.12 0.95 -20.33
CA TYR A 208 2.71 -0.37 -19.85
C TYR A 208 3.59 -0.74 -18.67
N THR A 209 2.96 -1.17 -17.57
CA THR A 209 3.66 -1.68 -16.40
C THR A 209 3.14 -3.08 -16.09
N TRP A 210 4.04 -4.06 -16.14
CA TRP A 210 3.83 -5.38 -15.55
C TRP A 210 4.54 -5.41 -14.21
N SER A 211 3.81 -5.55 -13.09
CA SER A 211 4.39 -5.41 -11.76
C SER A 211 3.93 -6.42 -10.74
N LYS A 212 4.71 -6.55 -9.66
CA LYS A 212 4.36 -7.30 -8.47
C LYS A 212 4.94 -6.62 -7.23
N SER A 213 4.09 -6.33 -6.27
CA SER A 213 4.40 -5.80 -4.95
C SER A 213 4.02 -6.83 -3.88
N ILE A 214 4.93 -7.08 -2.94
CA ILE A 214 4.71 -7.95 -1.77
C ILE A 214 5.11 -7.20 -0.51
N ASN A 215 4.29 -7.28 0.54
CA ASN A 215 4.57 -6.67 1.84
C ASN A 215 3.99 -7.51 2.99
N LEU A 216 4.31 -7.13 4.23
CA LEU A 216 3.70 -7.69 5.45
C LEU A 216 2.34 -7.04 5.77
N THR A 217 2.20 -5.76 5.48
CA THR A 217 0.97 -4.99 5.66
C THR A 217 0.99 -3.76 4.75
N ASP A 218 -0.18 -3.19 4.47
CA ASP A 218 -0.32 -1.96 3.70
C ASP A 218 -0.29 -0.76 4.67
N GLU A 219 0.43 0.30 4.30
CA GLU A 219 0.53 1.51 5.12
C GLU A 219 -0.73 2.38 4.95
N THR A 220 -1.41 2.69 6.06
CA THR A 220 -2.70 3.42 6.08
C THR A 220 -2.65 4.72 6.90
N GLY A 221 -1.45 5.23 7.20
CA GLY A 221 -1.22 6.47 7.97
C GLY A 221 -0.80 6.22 9.42
N TRP A 222 -1.12 5.03 9.93
CA TRP A 222 -0.60 4.37 11.12
C TRP A 222 -0.46 2.89 10.77
N THR A 223 0.67 2.24 11.08
CA THR A 223 0.93 0.87 10.62
C THR A 223 0.21 -0.18 11.48
N PHE A 224 -1.13 -0.10 11.52
CA PHE A 224 -2.03 -1.10 12.07
C PHE A 224 -2.66 -1.88 10.92
N GLY A 225 -2.19 -3.10 10.68
CA GLY A 225 -2.76 -3.89 9.57
C GLY A 225 -2.15 -5.26 9.33
N LEU A 226 -1.39 -5.80 10.28
CA LEU A 226 -1.00 -7.21 10.21
C LEU A 226 -2.26 -8.06 10.44
N LEU A 227 -2.37 -9.17 9.72
CA LEU A 227 -3.37 -10.19 10.06
C LEU A 227 -3.14 -10.74 11.46
N THR A 228 -1.87 -10.93 11.87
CA THR A 228 -1.54 -11.43 13.20
C THR A 228 -0.18 -10.93 13.67
N ASN A 229 -0.07 -10.69 14.98
CA ASN A 229 1.20 -10.38 15.65
C ASN A 229 1.81 -11.59 16.38
N TRP A 230 1.14 -12.75 16.36
CA TRP A 230 1.63 -13.94 17.02
C TRP A 230 2.81 -14.53 16.25
N GLU A 231 3.97 -14.61 16.91
CA GLU A 231 5.24 -14.86 16.22
C GLU A 231 5.28 -16.14 15.38
N PRO A 232 4.78 -17.30 15.85
CA PRO A 232 4.72 -18.52 15.04
C PRO A 232 3.92 -18.37 13.73
N ALA A 233 2.98 -17.43 13.67
CA ALA A 233 2.14 -17.18 12.50
C ALA A 233 2.51 -15.89 11.74
N MET A 234 3.60 -15.21 12.11
CA MET A 234 3.98 -13.91 11.54
C MET A 234 4.15 -13.93 10.02
N ARG A 235 4.55 -15.09 9.46
CA ARG A 235 4.72 -15.27 8.00
C ARG A 235 3.41 -15.15 7.22
N ARG A 236 2.24 -15.36 7.84
CA ARG A 236 0.92 -15.25 7.20
C ARG A 236 0.60 -13.83 6.73
N ASN A 237 1.29 -12.84 7.30
CA ASN A 237 1.17 -11.44 6.91
C ASN A 237 1.76 -11.15 5.52
N ARG A 238 2.76 -11.93 5.09
CA ARG A 238 3.48 -11.69 3.82
C ARG A 238 2.64 -12.13 2.63
N ALA A 239 2.20 -11.16 1.83
CA ALA A 239 1.31 -11.40 0.70
C ALA A 239 1.47 -10.31 -0.37
N PRO A 240 0.86 -10.47 -1.56
CA PRO A 240 0.72 -9.36 -2.50
C PRO A 240 0.15 -8.13 -1.78
N SER A 241 0.75 -6.97 -2.00
CA SER A 241 0.30 -5.71 -1.39
C SER A 241 -1.14 -5.39 -1.82
N GLY A 242 -1.94 -4.76 -0.97
CA GLY A 242 -3.35 -4.44 -1.28
C GLY A 242 -3.53 -3.48 -2.45
N TYR A 243 -2.49 -2.72 -2.79
CA TYR A 243 -2.44 -1.82 -3.95
C TYR A 243 -1.73 -2.43 -5.18
N ASP A 244 -1.37 -3.72 -5.13
CA ASP A 244 -0.64 -4.37 -6.22
C ASP A 244 -1.51 -4.51 -7.49
N ARG A 245 -1.06 -3.95 -8.62
CA ARG A 245 -1.69 -4.18 -9.93
C ARG A 245 -0.71 -4.87 -10.86
N THR A 246 -1.08 -6.07 -11.29
CA THR A 246 -0.23 -6.88 -12.18
C THR A 246 -0.01 -6.22 -13.51
N HIS A 247 -1.08 -5.74 -14.17
CA HIS A 247 -0.98 -5.04 -15.45
C HIS A 247 -1.63 -3.66 -15.33
N MET A 248 -0.92 -2.65 -15.82
CA MET A 248 -1.43 -1.29 -16.00
C MET A 248 -0.99 -0.79 -17.37
N PHE A 249 -1.92 -0.34 -18.19
CA PHE A 249 -1.68 0.21 -19.51
C PHE A 249 -2.41 1.53 -19.65
N THR A 250 -1.71 2.53 -20.15
CA THR A 250 -2.29 3.80 -20.56
C THR A 250 -1.75 4.20 -21.92
N MET A 251 -2.60 4.77 -22.76
CA MET A 251 -2.24 5.23 -24.10
C MET A 251 -3.06 6.47 -24.45
N GLY A 252 -2.36 7.53 -24.84
CA GLY A 252 -2.95 8.70 -25.50
C GLY A 252 -2.50 8.73 -26.96
N PHE A 253 -3.42 9.01 -27.87
CA PHE A 253 -3.09 9.24 -29.27
C PHE A 253 -3.89 10.42 -29.83
N LEU A 254 -3.30 11.04 -30.84
CA LEU A 254 -3.98 11.98 -31.73
C LEU A 254 -3.57 11.62 -33.15
N TYR A 255 -4.55 11.44 -34.02
CA TYR A 255 -4.34 11.07 -35.41
C TYR A 255 -5.18 11.96 -36.33
N GLU A 256 -4.50 12.77 -37.13
CA GLU A 256 -5.09 13.47 -38.27
C GLU A 256 -5.31 12.47 -39.40
N LEU A 257 -6.53 12.40 -39.92
CA LEU A 257 -6.83 11.53 -41.03
C LEU A 257 -6.05 11.97 -42.29
N PRO A 258 -5.57 11.02 -43.10
CA PRO A 258 -4.68 11.30 -44.23
C PRO A 258 -5.43 11.80 -45.48
N PHE A 259 -6.50 12.58 -45.30
CA PHE A 259 -7.34 13.10 -46.36
C PHE A 259 -7.27 14.63 -46.43
N GLY A 260 -7.39 15.18 -47.64
CA GLY A 260 -7.41 16.62 -47.87
C GLY A 260 -6.12 17.18 -48.47
N PRO A 261 -6.05 18.50 -48.68
CA PRO A 261 -4.88 19.15 -49.28
C PRO A 261 -3.61 18.89 -48.46
N GLY A 262 -2.50 18.55 -49.13
CA GLY A 262 -1.22 18.26 -48.47
C GLY A 262 -1.16 16.91 -47.74
N LYS A 263 -2.18 16.04 -47.86
CA LYS A 263 -2.23 14.70 -47.27
C LYS A 263 -2.08 13.59 -48.32
N SER A 264 -2.04 12.34 -47.85
CA SER A 264 -1.75 11.17 -48.69
C SER A 264 -2.88 10.84 -49.68
N TRP A 265 -4.14 11.00 -49.26
CA TRP A 265 -5.35 10.58 -49.97
C TRP A 265 -6.35 11.73 -50.15
N ALA A 266 -7.33 11.57 -51.05
CA ALA A 266 -8.38 12.55 -51.34
C ALA A 266 -7.84 14.00 -51.38
N ARG A 267 -6.82 14.25 -52.21
CA ARG A 267 -6.03 15.49 -52.17
C ARG A 267 -6.78 16.69 -52.73
N SER A 268 -7.68 16.47 -53.70
CA SER A 268 -8.47 17.50 -54.38
C SER A 268 -9.89 17.02 -54.69
N GLY A 269 -10.74 17.95 -55.13
CA GLY A 269 -12.14 17.69 -55.51
C GLY A 269 -13.10 17.53 -54.33
N PRO A 270 -14.38 17.18 -54.60
CA PRO A 270 -15.42 17.09 -53.57
C PRO A 270 -15.08 16.13 -52.42
N ALA A 271 -14.37 15.04 -52.71
CA ALA A 271 -13.89 14.10 -51.71
C ALA A 271 -12.89 14.73 -50.73
N SER A 272 -12.01 15.61 -51.20
CA SER A 272 -11.07 16.36 -50.36
C SER A 272 -11.79 17.31 -49.41
N TRP A 273 -12.84 17.96 -49.88
CA TRP A 273 -13.66 18.85 -49.05
C TRP A 273 -14.37 18.08 -47.95
N LEU A 274 -15.00 16.94 -48.27
CA LEU A 274 -15.77 16.14 -47.32
C LEU A 274 -14.91 15.41 -46.28
N LEU A 275 -13.80 14.82 -46.75
CA LEU A 275 -12.95 13.95 -45.93
C LEU A 275 -11.75 14.67 -45.31
N GLY A 276 -11.46 15.91 -45.72
CA GLY A 276 -10.37 16.72 -45.18
C GLY A 276 -10.66 17.29 -43.80
N GLY A 277 -9.58 17.52 -43.04
CA GLY A 277 -9.61 18.21 -41.74
C GLY A 277 -10.06 17.36 -40.56
N TRP A 278 -10.38 16.08 -40.77
CA TRP A 278 -10.77 15.18 -39.69
C TRP A 278 -9.58 14.74 -38.85
N GLN A 279 -9.77 14.72 -37.54
CA GLN A 279 -8.81 14.26 -36.55
C GLN A 279 -9.53 13.45 -35.49
N THR A 280 -8.95 12.32 -35.09
CA THR A 280 -9.39 11.58 -33.90
C THR A 280 -8.34 11.69 -32.80
N ASN A 281 -8.80 11.75 -31.56
CA ASN A 281 -7.93 11.59 -30.40
C ASN A 281 -8.59 10.67 -29.41
N GLY A 282 -7.76 9.98 -28.63
CA GLY A 282 -8.27 9.08 -27.62
C GLY A 282 -7.30 8.88 -26.48
N ALA A 283 -7.87 8.63 -25.31
CA ALA A 283 -7.18 8.19 -24.12
C ALA A 283 -7.74 6.83 -23.71
N PHE A 284 -6.87 5.83 -23.66
CA PHE A 284 -7.19 4.48 -23.24
C PHE A 284 -6.45 4.17 -21.95
N ALA A 285 -7.15 3.56 -21.00
CA ALA A 285 -6.57 3.02 -19.79
C ALA A 285 -7.12 1.62 -19.53
N ALA A 286 -6.26 0.68 -19.13
CA ALA A 286 -6.68 -0.65 -18.70
C ALA A 286 -5.77 -1.15 -17.57
N TYR A 287 -6.37 -1.73 -16.53
CA TYR A 287 -5.60 -2.29 -15.43
C TYR A 287 -6.30 -3.46 -14.74
N THR A 288 -5.50 -4.40 -14.24
CA THR A 288 -6.00 -5.52 -13.42
C THR A 288 -6.46 -5.05 -12.05
N GLY A 289 -7.44 -5.74 -11.46
CA GLY A 289 -7.91 -5.47 -10.11
C GLY A 289 -6.87 -5.71 -9.01
N THR A 290 -7.11 -5.09 -7.86
CA THR A 290 -6.27 -5.21 -6.68
C THR A 290 -6.54 -6.53 -5.92
N PRO A 291 -5.55 -7.06 -5.18
CA PRO A 291 -5.74 -8.20 -4.32
C PRO A 291 -6.68 -7.91 -3.15
N PHE A 292 -7.34 -8.95 -2.64
CA PHE A 292 -8.15 -8.88 -1.42
C PHE A 292 -8.13 -10.20 -0.65
N THR A 293 -8.42 -10.12 0.64
CA THR A 293 -8.42 -11.24 1.59
C THR A 293 -9.84 -11.75 1.81
N ILE A 294 -10.01 -13.07 1.91
CA ILE A 294 -11.26 -13.69 2.33
C ILE A 294 -11.21 -13.87 3.85
N PHE A 295 -11.92 -13.00 4.56
CA PHE A 295 -12.02 -13.06 6.01
C PHE A 295 -13.07 -14.08 6.47
N ALA A 296 -12.89 -14.56 7.69
CA ALA A 296 -13.84 -15.40 8.39
C ALA A 296 -13.98 -14.91 9.84
N SER A 297 -14.97 -15.42 10.57
CA SER A 297 -15.15 -15.08 11.99
C SER A 297 -13.93 -15.53 12.80
N GLY A 298 -13.40 -14.61 13.63
CA GLY A 298 -12.31 -14.88 14.57
C GLY A 298 -12.77 -15.41 15.93
N ALA A 299 -14.06 -15.70 16.12
CA ALA A 299 -14.62 -16.07 17.42
C ALA A 299 -13.95 -17.33 18.00
N GLU A 300 -13.89 -18.42 17.25
CA GLU A 300 -13.23 -19.67 17.71
C GLU A 300 -11.71 -19.55 17.78
N LEU A 301 -11.10 -18.69 16.95
CA LEU A 301 -9.67 -18.42 17.02
C LEU A 301 -9.29 -17.78 18.35
N ASN A 302 -10.16 -16.93 18.90
CA ASN A 302 -10.00 -16.25 20.20
C ASN A 302 -8.61 -15.59 20.37
N MET A 303 -8.20 -14.81 19.36
CA MET A 303 -6.92 -14.08 19.36
C MET A 303 -7.18 -12.58 19.22
N PRO A 304 -7.29 -11.81 20.32
CA PRO A 304 -7.52 -10.38 20.24
C PRO A 304 -6.43 -9.67 19.41
N GLY A 305 -6.84 -8.82 18.45
CA GLY A 305 -5.92 -8.13 17.55
C GLY A 305 -5.41 -8.97 16.37
N THR A 306 -6.02 -10.13 16.11
CA THR A 306 -5.75 -10.97 14.92
C THR A 306 -7.01 -11.08 14.06
N SER A 307 -6.86 -10.96 12.75
CA SER A 307 -7.92 -11.21 11.77
C SER A 307 -7.84 -12.64 11.24
N GLN A 308 -8.96 -13.35 11.25
CA GLN A 308 -9.07 -14.72 10.76
C GLN A 308 -9.31 -14.74 9.24
N THR A 309 -8.69 -15.70 8.54
CA THR A 309 -8.93 -15.97 7.12
C THR A 309 -9.80 -17.21 6.96
N ALA A 310 -10.53 -17.32 5.84
CA ALA A 310 -11.38 -18.47 5.56
C ALA A 310 -10.56 -19.73 5.21
N ASP A 311 -11.20 -20.89 5.26
CA ASP A 311 -10.70 -22.09 4.61
C ASP A 311 -11.06 -22.09 3.13
N GLN A 312 -10.16 -22.53 2.27
CA GLN A 312 -10.51 -22.94 0.91
C GLN A 312 -10.88 -24.43 0.93
N VAL A 313 -12.14 -24.74 0.60
CA VAL A 313 -12.71 -26.10 0.68
C VAL A 313 -12.81 -26.78 -0.68
N LYS A 314 -12.77 -26.02 -1.78
CA LYS A 314 -12.69 -26.57 -3.13
C LYS A 314 -11.22 -26.73 -3.55
N PRO A 315 -10.83 -27.88 -4.14
CA PRO A 315 -9.47 -28.08 -4.60
C PRO A 315 -9.15 -27.18 -5.81
N GLY A 316 -7.87 -26.85 -5.97
CA GLY A 316 -7.38 -26.11 -7.13
C GLY A 316 -7.62 -24.60 -7.09
N LYS A 317 -7.61 -23.97 -8.26
CA LYS A 317 -7.79 -22.51 -8.39
C LYS A 317 -9.27 -22.15 -8.26
N VAL A 318 -9.58 -21.20 -7.37
CA VAL A 318 -10.94 -20.68 -7.20
C VAL A 318 -11.47 -20.14 -8.53
N LYS A 319 -12.68 -20.55 -8.91
CA LYS A 319 -13.34 -20.11 -10.15
C LYS A 319 -13.72 -18.64 -10.05
N VAL A 320 -13.23 -17.84 -11.00
CA VAL A 320 -13.68 -16.45 -11.21
C VAL A 320 -14.91 -16.52 -12.12
N LEU A 321 -16.03 -16.04 -11.62
CA LEU A 321 -17.31 -16.03 -12.35
C LEU A 321 -17.42 -14.79 -13.25
N GLY A 322 -16.76 -13.69 -12.88
CA GLY A 322 -16.63 -12.50 -13.72
C GLY A 322 -17.76 -11.48 -13.57
N GLU A 323 -18.76 -11.74 -12.72
CA GLU A 323 -19.88 -10.83 -12.54
C GLU A 323 -19.50 -9.63 -11.66
N ILE A 324 -19.81 -8.42 -12.12
CA ILE A 324 -19.50 -7.15 -11.45
C ILE A 324 -20.80 -6.45 -11.08
N GLY A 325 -20.91 -5.98 -9.84
CA GLY A 325 -22.06 -5.20 -9.36
C GLY A 325 -22.58 -5.68 -8.00
N ALA A 326 -23.58 -4.97 -7.47
CA ALA A 326 -24.26 -5.37 -6.24
C ALA A 326 -24.96 -6.73 -6.43
N ASN A 327 -24.89 -7.60 -5.42
CA ASN A 327 -25.48 -8.95 -5.43
C ASN A 327 -24.96 -9.89 -6.55
N LYS A 328 -23.81 -9.56 -7.15
CA LYS A 328 -23.14 -10.37 -8.17
C LYS A 328 -21.91 -11.03 -7.59
N ALA A 329 -21.69 -12.29 -7.92
CA ALA A 329 -20.55 -13.05 -7.41
C ALA A 329 -19.39 -12.92 -8.39
N TRP A 330 -18.33 -12.18 -8.01
CA TRP A 330 -17.12 -12.08 -8.82
C TRP A 330 -16.35 -13.42 -8.91
N PHE A 331 -16.41 -14.21 -7.84
CA PHE A 331 -15.80 -15.53 -7.70
C PHE A 331 -16.79 -16.51 -7.05
N ASP A 332 -16.53 -17.81 -7.15
CA ASP A 332 -17.33 -18.86 -6.51
C ASP A 332 -17.28 -18.76 -4.97
N PRO A 333 -18.33 -18.28 -4.29
CA PRO A 333 -18.30 -18.06 -2.85
C PRO A 333 -18.27 -19.38 -2.08
N LEU A 334 -18.79 -20.46 -2.67
CA LEU A 334 -18.78 -21.81 -2.07
C LEU A 334 -17.39 -22.46 -2.13
N ALA A 335 -16.38 -21.78 -2.68
CA ALA A 335 -15.00 -22.21 -2.57
C ALA A 335 -14.41 -21.99 -1.17
N PHE A 336 -15.08 -21.19 -0.33
CA PHE A 336 -14.60 -20.84 1.01
C PHE A 336 -15.59 -21.22 2.12
N ALA A 337 -15.06 -21.53 3.29
CA ALA A 337 -15.85 -21.84 4.48
C ALA A 337 -15.24 -21.24 5.76
N GLN A 338 -16.06 -21.12 6.79
CA GLN A 338 -15.62 -20.76 8.14
C GLN A 338 -14.71 -21.85 8.71
N PRO A 339 -13.49 -21.53 9.18
CA PRO A 339 -12.65 -22.47 9.89
C PRO A 339 -13.32 -22.96 11.18
N THR A 340 -13.18 -24.25 11.45
CA THR A 340 -13.64 -24.90 12.68
C THR A 340 -12.47 -25.28 13.58
N GLY A 341 -12.66 -25.08 14.88
CA GLY A 341 -11.67 -25.29 15.93
C GLY A 341 -10.70 -24.12 16.12
N VAL A 342 -9.81 -24.28 17.09
CA VAL A 342 -8.82 -23.26 17.49
C VAL A 342 -7.63 -23.28 16.53
N ARG A 343 -7.82 -22.77 15.32
CA ARG A 343 -6.78 -22.70 14.27
C ARG A 343 -6.99 -21.55 13.31
N PHE A 344 -5.95 -21.23 12.55
CA PHE A 344 -6.09 -20.35 11.40
C PHE A 344 -6.81 -21.05 10.24
N GLY A 345 -7.46 -20.26 9.39
CA GLY A 345 -7.93 -20.75 8.10
C GLY A 345 -6.79 -21.19 7.17
N THR A 346 -7.11 -21.97 6.15
CA THR A 346 -6.12 -22.46 5.18
C THR A 346 -5.66 -21.39 4.18
N THR A 347 -6.40 -20.29 4.02
CA THR A 347 -6.04 -19.23 3.07
C THR A 347 -5.11 -18.17 3.67
N GLY A 348 -4.32 -17.50 2.82
CA GLY A 348 -3.47 -16.38 3.20
C GLY A 348 -4.11 -15.01 2.99
N ARG A 349 -3.38 -13.95 3.36
CA ARG A 349 -3.72 -12.57 2.98
C ARG A 349 -3.69 -12.43 1.44
N ASN A 350 -4.62 -11.66 0.89
CA ASN A 350 -4.60 -11.16 -0.49
C ASN A 350 -4.47 -12.26 -1.57
N ILE A 351 -5.14 -13.40 -1.36
CA ILE A 351 -5.11 -14.56 -2.27
C ILE A 351 -5.96 -14.39 -3.53
N MET A 352 -6.99 -13.53 -3.49
CA MET A 352 -7.91 -13.27 -4.61
C MET A 352 -7.66 -11.89 -5.20
N ARG A 353 -8.08 -11.65 -6.44
CA ARG A 353 -8.04 -10.32 -7.09
C ARG A 353 -9.42 -9.89 -7.53
N GLY A 354 -9.75 -8.63 -7.30
CA GLY A 354 -10.99 -8.02 -7.74
C GLY A 354 -11.05 -7.81 -9.26
N PRO A 355 -12.16 -7.24 -9.77
CA PRO A 355 -12.30 -6.94 -11.19
C PRO A 355 -11.27 -5.92 -11.66
N GLY A 356 -10.77 -6.12 -12.88
CA GLY A 356 -10.04 -5.10 -13.63
C GLY A 356 -10.99 -4.07 -14.22
N MET A 357 -10.41 -3.01 -14.78
CA MET A 357 -11.15 -1.97 -15.48
C MET A 357 -10.44 -1.62 -16.78
N TRP A 358 -11.20 -1.23 -17.78
CA TRP A 358 -10.69 -0.51 -18.95
C TRP A 358 -11.64 0.64 -19.28
N ASN A 359 -11.11 1.69 -19.87
CA ASN A 359 -11.85 2.84 -20.35
C ASN A 359 -11.22 3.37 -21.64
N LEU A 360 -12.07 3.84 -22.57
CA LEU A 360 -11.67 4.54 -23.78
C LEU A 360 -12.47 5.82 -23.88
N ASP A 361 -11.80 6.95 -23.74
CA ASP A 361 -12.36 8.26 -24.07
C ASP A 361 -11.94 8.58 -25.50
N LEU A 362 -12.90 8.58 -26.43
CA LEU A 362 -12.65 8.82 -27.86
C LEU A 362 -13.34 10.10 -28.30
N SER A 363 -12.67 10.88 -29.13
CA SER A 363 -13.25 12.07 -29.75
C SER A 363 -12.87 12.16 -31.23
N LEU A 364 -13.76 12.77 -32.00
CA LEU A 364 -13.61 13.00 -33.43
C LEU A 364 -13.91 14.47 -33.71
N PHE A 365 -12.96 15.16 -34.33
CA PHE A 365 -13.02 16.57 -34.66
C PHE A 365 -12.86 16.75 -36.15
N ARG A 366 -13.41 17.85 -36.68
CA ARG A 366 -13.14 18.31 -38.03
C ARG A 366 -12.77 19.78 -38.00
N THR A 367 -11.61 20.11 -38.52
CA THR A 367 -11.17 21.49 -38.73
C THR A 367 -11.54 21.92 -40.13
N PHE A 368 -12.27 23.03 -40.26
CA PHE A 368 -12.55 23.69 -41.52
C PHE A 368 -11.85 25.04 -41.52
N SER A 369 -11.20 25.37 -42.64
CA SER A 369 -10.69 26.72 -42.88
C SER A 369 -11.78 27.50 -43.61
N LEU A 370 -12.17 28.64 -43.08
CA LEU A 370 -13.01 29.61 -43.78
C LEU A 370 -12.06 30.55 -44.53
N SER A 371 -12.06 30.49 -45.86
CA SER A 371 -11.44 31.52 -46.71
C SER A 371 -12.54 32.43 -47.23
N GLU A 372 -12.32 33.74 -47.12
CA GLU A 372 -13.13 34.76 -47.79
C GLU A 372 -12.78 34.84 -49.29
#